data_AF-M0DNN3-F1
#
_entry.id   AF-M0DNN3-F1
#
_cell.length_a   1.000
_cell.length_b   1.000
_cell.length_c   1.000
_cell.angle_alpha   90.00
_cell.angle_beta   90.00
_cell.angle_gamma   90.00
#
_symmetry.space_group_name_H-M   'P 1'
#
loop_
_entity.id
_entity.type
_entity.pdbx_description
1 polymer ?
#
loop_
_entity_poly.entity_id
_entity_poly.type
_entity_poly.pdbx_seq_one_letter_code
_entity_poly.pdbx_strand_id
1 'polypeptide(L)'
;MSAPSLPTGYDVSKHVPAGRRDCLLTVGVDQHQQHIPRFLVQLHYRVATDPIEWTAIARMDHNETSTLGHDVYHEGLHVDVARHSQPTVHLQLAHAPLPISRGAVIRSCANYLKREAEYFVDVFEGLC
;
A
#
# COMPACT_ATOMS: atom_id res chain seq x y z
N MET A 1 6.76 -19.00 -1.12
CA MET A 1 7.17 -18.31 0.14
C MET A 1 5.94 -18.21 1.04
N SER A 2 6.08 -18.29 2.37
CA SER A 2 4.92 -18.21 3.29
C SER A 2 4.31 -16.79 3.37
N ALA A 3 5.08 -15.77 3.01
CA ALA A 3 4.68 -14.36 2.97
C ALA A 3 5.22 -13.67 1.69
N PRO A 4 4.61 -12.56 1.24
CA PRO A 4 5.13 -11.73 0.17
C PRO A 4 6.51 -11.13 0.51
N SER A 5 7.30 -10.83 -0.52
CA SER A 5 8.56 -10.12 -0.38
C SER A 5 8.35 -8.71 0.18
N LEU A 6 9.30 -8.26 1.01
CA LEU A 6 9.30 -6.89 1.52
C LEU A 6 9.69 -5.90 0.42
N PRO A 7 9.19 -4.64 0.46
CA PRO A 7 9.67 -3.56 -0.37
C PRO A 7 11.18 -3.43 -0.26
N THR A 8 11.86 -3.35 -1.40
CA THR A 8 13.31 -3.19 -1.47
C THR A 8 13.70 -1.73 -1.64
N GLY A 9 14.93 -1.40 -1.24
CA GLY A 9 15.47 -0.05 -1.42
C GLY A 9 14.95 0.99 -0.42
N TYR A 10 14.26 0.59 0.64
CA TYR A 10 13.87 1.46 1.76
C TYR A 10 14.80 1.25 2.97
N ASP A 11 14.99 2.27 3.79
CA ASP A 11 15.76 2.16 5.04
C ASP A 11 15.17 1.11 6.00
N VAL A 12 13.84 1.07 6.08
CA VAL A 12 13.10 0.12 6.91
C VAL A 12 11.96 -0.49 6.11
N SER A 13 11.90 -1.83 6.09
CA SER A 13 10.79 -2.58 5.52
C SER A 13 10.25 -3.63 6.50
N LYS A 14 8.92 -3.80 6.54
CA LYS A 14 8.28 -4.78 7.44
C LYS A 14 6.94 -5.29 6.93
N HIS A 15 6.55 -6.46 7.42
CA HIS A 15 5.18 -6.97 7.29
C HIS A 15 4.28 -6.35 8.36
N VAL A 16 3.01 -6.13 8.02
CA VAL A 16 1.97 -5.69 8.93
C VAL A 16 0.73 -6.59 8.74
N PRO A 17 0.10 -7.09 9.81
CA PRO A 17 -1.10 -7.92 9.67
C PRO A 17 -2.27 -7.14 9.02
N ALA A 18 -2.87 -7.72 7.99
CA ALA A 18 -4.01 -7.15 7.26
C ALA A 18 -5.37 -7.55 7.86
N GLY A 19 -5.41 -8.27 8.99
CA GLY A 19 -6.67 -8.73 9.62
C GLY A 19 -7.35 -9.92 8.94
N ARG A 20 -7.13 -10.11 7.63
CA ARG A 20 -7.49 -11.32 6.85
C ARG A 20 -6.30 -12.29 6.74
N ARG A 21 -6.56 -13.59 6.64
CA ARG A 21 -5.52 -14.65 6.62
C ARG A 21 -4.86 -14.84 5.25
N ASP A 22 -5.60 -14.48 4.21
CA ASP A 22 -5.20 -14.49 2.81
C ASP A 22 -4.68 -13.12 2.35
N CYS A 23 -4.57 -12.15 3.26
CA CYS A 23 -3.99 -10.84 3.00
C CYS A 23 -2.82 -10.54 3.93
N LEU A 24 -1.83 -9.79 3.43
CA LEU A 24 -0.75 -9.25 4.25
C LEU A 24 -0.35 -7.87 3.75
N LEU A 25 -0.06 -6.95 4.67
CA LEU A 25 0.50 -5.65 4.29
C LEU A 25 2.02 -5.72 4.32
N THR A 26 2.65 -5.02 3.39
CA THR A 26 4.06 -4.65 3.49
C THR A 26 4.21 -3.14 3.55
N VAL A 27 5.18 -2.68 4.32
CA VAL A 27 5.47 -1.25 4.49
C VAL A 27 6.96 -1.03 4.30
N GLY A 28 7.34 -0.10 3.43
CA GLY A 28 8.70 0.41 3.26
C GLY A 28 8.75 1.91 3.61
N VAL A 29 9.78 2.36 4.31
CA VAL A 29 9.94 3.75 4.76
C VAL A 29 11.40 4.15 4.66
N ASP A 30 11.66 5.32 4.08
CA ASP A 30 12.93 6.02 4.26
C ASP A 30 12.79 7.01 5.41
N GLN A 31 13.83 7.14 6.22
CA GLN A 31 13.85 8.08 7.32
C GLN A 31 15.13 8.90 7.29
N HIS A 32 14.96 10.19 7.04
CA HIS A 32 16.05 11.15 7.12
C HIS A 32 15.80 12.11 8.29
N GLN A 33 16.59 11.97 9.35
CA GLN A 33 16.42 12.71 10.61
C GLN A 33 15.00 12.54 11.19
N GLN A 34 14.22 13.63 11.25
CA GLN A 34 12.84 13.64 11.74
C GLN A 34 11.80 13.65 10.60
N HIS A 35 12.23 13.38 9.37
CA HIS A 35 11.41 13.46 8.17
C HIS A 35 11.34 12.12 7.43
N ILE A 36 10.21 11.87 6.77
CA ILE A 36 9.97 10.66 5.98
C ILE A 36 9.73 11.10 4.53
N PRO A 37 10.78 11.19 3.69
CA PRO A 37 10.62 11.65 2.32
C PRO A 37 9.94 10.61 1.42
N ARG A 38 9.94 9.34 1.83
CA ARG A 38 9.41 8.25 1.02
C ARG A 38 8.79 7.17 1.88
N PHE A 39 7.61 6.71 1.49
CA PHE A 39 7.02 5.49 2.03
C PHE A 39 6.20 4.76 0.98
N LEU A 40 6.04 3.46 1.20
CA LEU A 40 5.19 2.59 0.40
C LEU A 40 4.42 1.66 1.33
N VAL A 41 3.11 1.60 1.16
CA VAL A 41 2.21 0.66 1.85
C VAL A 41 1.50 -0.16 0.79
N GLN A 42 1.66 -1.49 0.82
CA GLN A 42 1.05 -2.39 -0.15
C GLN A 42 0.20 -3.44 0.56
N LEU A 43 -1.00 -3.68 0.04
CA LEU A 43 -1.83 -4.84 0.36
C LEU A 43 -1.52 -5.96 -0.63
N HIS A 44 -1.15 -7.11 -0.10
CA HIS A 44 -0.94 -8.34 -0.85
C HIS A 44 -2.07 -9.32 -0.57
N TYR A 45 -2.48 -10.04 -1.60
CA TYR A 45 -3.48 -11.11 -1.54
C TYR A 45 -2.87 -12.42 -2.06
N ARG A 46 -3.19 -13.53 -1.39
CA ARG A 46 -2.68 -14.86 -1.73
C ARG A 46 -3.57 -15.51 -2.79
N VAL A 47 -3.19 -15.36 -4.05
CA VAL A 47 -3.94 -15.84 -5.22
C VAL A 47 -3.84 -17.35 -5.45
N ALA A 48 -2.79 -18.00 -4.93
CA ALA A 48 -2.64 -19.45 -4.99
C ALA A 48 -2.03 -20.01 -3.70
N THR A 49 -2.36 -21.25 -3.36
CA THR A 49 -1.86 -21.94 -2.16
C THR A 49 -0.87 -23.07 -2.46
N ASP A 50 -0.79 -23.54 -3.69
CA ASP A 50 0.17 -24.57 -4.12
C ASP A 50 0.58 -24.39 -5.61
N PRO A 51 1.73 -23.76 -5.90
CA PRO A 51 2.61 -23.09 -4.95
C PRO A 51 1.94 -21.87 -4.31
N ILE A 52 2.39 -21.47 -3.11
CA ILE A 52 1.93 -20.22 -2.50
C ILE A 52 2.38 -19.04 -3.34
N GLU A 53 1.41 -18.28 -3.85
CA GLU A 53 1.62 -17.07 -4.65
C GLU A 53 0.92 -15.87 -4.02
N TRP A 54 1.64 -14.75 -3.96
CA TRP A 54 1.15 -13.48 -3.42
C TRP A 54 1.25 -12.40 -4.48
N THR A 55 0.18 -11.63 -4.63
CA THR A 55 0.10 -10.51 -5.56
C THR A 55 -0.19 -9.22 -4.81
N ALA A 56 0.53 -8.15 -5.12
CA ALA A 56 0.19 -6.81 -4.62
C ALA A 56 -1.05 -6.29 -5.35
N ILE A 57 -2.15 -6.12 -4.61
CA ILE A 57 -3.45 -5.76 -5.17
C ILE A 57 -3.83 -4.29 -4.95
N ALA A 58 -3.27 -3.65 -3.92
CA ALA A 58 -3.48 -2.24 -3.67
C ALA A 58 -2.19 -1.60 -3.13
N ARG A 59 -1.91 -0.37 -3.55
CA ARG A 59 -0.72 0.40 -3.15
C ARG A 59 -1.09 1.84 -2.81
N MET A 60 -0.46 2.36 -1.77
CA MET A 60 -0.42 3.78 -1.46
C MET A 60 1.04 4.17 -1.22
N ASP A 61 1.51 5.24 -1.84
CA ASP A 61 2.89 5.69 -1.65
C ASP A 61 3.05 7.21 -1.64
N HIS A 62 4.22 7.59 -1.17
CA HIS A 62 4.72 8.95 -1.15
C HIS A 62 6.20 8.90 -1.52
N ASN A 63 6.64 9.80 -2.37
CA ASN A 63 8.03 9.99 -2.73
C ASN A 63 8.26 11.43 -3.22
N GLU A 64 8.57 12.34 -2.29
CA GLU A 64 8.92 13.72 -2.65
C GLU A 64 10.36 13.89 -3.17
N THR A 65 11.17 12.82 -3.14
CA THR A 65 12.58 12.87 -3.56
C THR A 65 12.79 12.57 -5.05
N SER A 66 11.74 12.22 -5.78
CA SER A 66 11.79 11.93 -7.21
C SER A 66 10.85 12.86 -7.97
N THR A 67 11.27 13.36 -9.12
CA THR A 67 10.43 14.17 -10.02
C THR A 67 9.27 13.38 -10.62
N LEU A 68 9.35 12.04 -10.60
CA LEU A 68 8.28 11.13 -11.02
C LEU A 68 7.59 10.47 -9.81
N GLY A 69 7.93 10.90 -8.59
CA GLY A 69 7.34 10.39 -7.35
C GLY A 69 6.08 11.15 -6.96
N HIS A 70 5.28 10.54 -6.09
CA HIS A 70 4.02 11.11 -5.61
C HIS A 70 4.21 11.94 -4.34
N ASP A 71 3.78 13.21 -4.35
CA ASP A 71 3.71 14.00 -3.13
C ASP A 71 2.27 14.09 -2.61
N VAL A 72 1.91 13.18 -1.70
CA VAL A 72 0.56 13.12 -1.10
C VAL A 72 0.13 14.40 -0.37
N TYR A 73 1.06 15.30 0.00
CA TYR A 73 0.72 16.57 0.62
C TYR A 73 0.31 17.65 -0.40
N HIS A 74 0.67 17.47 -1.67
CA HIS A 74 0.25 18.32 -2.78
C HIS A 74 -0.84 17.67 -3.64
N GLU A 75 -0.71 16.37 -3.90
CA GLU A 75 -1.59 15.57 -4.79
C GLU A 75 -2.79 14.97 -4.05
N GLY A 76 -2.72 14.86 -2.72
CA GLY A 76 -3.67 14.12 -1.90
C GLY A 76 -3.43 12.61 -1.91
N LEU A 77 -4.20 11.89 -1.07
CA LEU A 77 -4.09 10.43 -0.98
C LEU A 77 -4.79 9.75 -2.14
N HIS A 78 -4.09 8.81 -2.77
CA HIS A 78 -4.66 7.90 -3.75
C HIS A 78 -4.28 6.45 -3.45
N VAL A 79 -5.01 5.53 -4.08
CA VAL A 79 -4.73 4.09 -4.07
C VAL A 79 -4.62 3.60 -5.50
N ASP A 80 -3.51 2.93 -5.80
CA ASP A 80 -3.35 2.19 -7.04
C ASP A 80 -3.89 0.78 -6.83
N VAL A 81 -4.94 0.42 -7.54
CA VAL A 81 -5.62 -0.87 -7.40
C VAL A 81 -5.35 -1.72 -8.63
N ALA A 82 -4.66 -2.84 -8.43
CA ALA A 82 -4.45 -3.83 -9.47
C ALA A 82 -5.75 -4.59 -9.76
N ARG A 83 -5.93 -4.96 -11.03
CA ARG A 83 -7.02 -5.82 -11.48
C ARG A 83 -6.41 -6.96 -12.26
N HIS A 84 -6.82 -8.20 -12.00
CA HIS A 84 -6.08 -9.40 -12.44
C HIS A 84 -5.67 -9.39 -13.92
N SER A 85 -6.56 -8.99 -14.83
CA SER A 85 -6.27 -8.89 -16.27
C SER A 85 -6.72 -7.57 -16.88
N GLN A 86 -6.80 -6.50 -16.07
CA GLN A 86 -7.21 -5.18 -16.51
C GLN A 86 -6.20 -4.13 -16.04
N PRO A 87 -6.16 -2.94 -16.68
CA PRO A 87 -5.27 -1.88 -16.24
C PRO A 87 -5.47 -1.52 -14.76
N THR A 88 -4.40 -1.13 -14.07
CA THR A 88 -4.48 -0.54 -12.73
C THR A 88 -5.42 0.66 -12.74
N VAL A 89 -6.21 0.82 -11.67
CA VAL A 89 -7.07 1.99 -11.46
C VAL A 89 -6.49 2.84 -10.35
N HIS A 90 -6.48 4.16 -10.56
CA HIS A 90 -6.08 5.14 -9.56
C HIS A 90 -7.34 5.69 -8.87
N LEU A 91 -7.49 5.41 -7.58
CA LEU A 91 -8.59 5.89 -6.77
C LEU A 91 -8.14 7.07 -5.91
N GLN A 92 -8.66 8.27 -6.16
CA GLN A 92 -8.45 9.41 -5.28
C GLN A 92 -9.32 9.26 -4.03
N LEU A 93 -8.70 9.36 -2.84
CA LEU A 93 -9.43 9.28 -1.58
C LEU A 93 -9.86 10.68 -1.12
N ALA A 94 -11.11 10.81 -0.70
CA ALA A 94 -11.55 11.97 0.04
C ALA A 94 -10.91 11.93 1.44
N HIS A 95 -10.25 13.02 1.84
CA HIS A 95 -9.61 13.12 3.15
C HIS A 95 -9.67 14.54 3.71
N ALA A 96 -9.64 14.64 5.04
CA ALA A 96 -9.30 15.88 5.73
C ALA A 96 -7.81 16.22 5.50
N PRO A 97 -7.34 17.44 5.79
CA PRO A 97 -5.92 17.77 5.70
C PRO A 97 -5.04 16.72 6.37
N LEU A 98 -3.97 16.30 5.67
CA LEU A 98 -3.11 15.23 6.17
C LEU A 98 -2.35 15.70 7.43
N PRO A 99 -2.20 14.83 8.44
CA PRO A 99 -1.35 15.13 9.58
C PRO A 99 0.08 15.49 9.17
N ILE A 100 0.66 16.47 9.86
CA ILE A 100 2.09 16.82 9.70
C ILE A 100 2.99 15.61 9.99
N SER A 101 2.59 14.77 10.96
CA SER A 101 3.28 13.52 11.24
C SER A 101 3.07 12.51 10.11
N ARG A 102 4.07 12.38 9.24
CA ARG A 102 4.08 11.37 8.17
C ARG A 102 3.95 9.94 8.68
N GLY A 103 4.50 9.65 9.86
CA GLY A 103 4.28 8.36 10.54
C GLY A 103 2.81 8.11 10.87
N ALA A 104 2.02 9.14 11.19
CA ALA A 104 0.58 9.02 11.35
C ALA A 104 -0.14 8.77 10.02
N VAL A 105 0.30 9.43 8.93
CA VAL A 105 -0.20 9.17 7.57
C VAL A 105 0.02 7.70 7.17
N ILE A 106 1.23 7.17 7.34
CA ILE A 106 1.55 5.76 7.03
C ILE A 106 0.64 4.79 7.79
N ARG A 107 0.40 5.05 9.09
CA ARG A 107 -0.52 4.24 9.90
C ARG A 107 -1.96 4.34 9.39
N SER A 108 -2.42 5.53 9.01
CA SER A 108 -3.74 5.72 8.42
C SER A 108 -3.89 4.98 7.08
N CYS A 109 -2.89 5.01 6.21
CA CYS A 109 -2.88 4.26 4.95
C CYS A 109 -2.95 2.74 5.21
N ALA A 110 -2.12 2.23 6.12
CA ALA A 110 -2.16 0.81 6.49
C ALA A 110 -3.51 0.40 7.09
N ASN A 111 -4.10 1.25 7.96
CA ASN A 111 -5.42 1.01 8.54
C ASN A 111 -6.53 1.06 7.50
N TYR A 112 -6.42 1.94 6.51
CA TYR A 112 -7.36 2.04 5.40
C TYR A 112 -7.32 0.75 4.56
N LEU A 113 -6.14 0.36 4.06
CA LEU A 113 -5.98 -0.86 3.26
C LEU A 113 -6.39 -2.12 4.05
N LYS A 114 -6.13 -2.15 5.35
CA LYS A 114 -6.59 -3.23 6.24
C LYS A 114 -8.12 -3.29 6.33
N ARG A 115 -8.78 -2.15 6.50
CA ARG A 115 -10.24 -2.07 6.65
C ARG A 115 -10.95 -2.44 5.36
N GLU A 116 -10.45 -1.95 4.23
CA GLU A 116 -11.04 -2.14 2.90
C GLU A 116 -10.45 -3.37 2.16
N ALA A 117 -9.78 -4.29 2.87
CA ALA A 117 -9.09 -5.41 2.23
C ALA A 117 -10.01 -6.30 1.40
N GLU A 118 -11.24 -6.53 1.86
CA GLU A 118 -12.26 -7.28 1.12
C GLU A 118 -12.65 -6.60 -0.18
N TYR A 119 -12.95 -5.30 -0.13
CA TYR A 119 -13.24 -4.51 -1.34
C TYR A 119 -12.12 -4.60 -2.38
N PHE A 120 -10.86 -4.51 -1.97
CA PHE A 120 -9.75 -4.61 -2.92
C PHE A 120 -9.56 -6.02 -3.49
N VAL A 121 -9.86 -7.06 -2.72
CA VAL A 121 -9.89 -8.44 -3.24
C VAL A 121 -11.01 -8.59 -4.26
N ASP A 122 -12.20 -8.09 -3.97
CA ASP A 122 -13.35 -8.16 -4.89
C ASP A 122 -13.06 -7.42 -6.21
N VAL A 123 -12.45 -6.23 -6.14
CA VAL A 123 -12.02 -5.48 -7.33
C VAL A 123 -10.95 -6.25 -8.12
N PHE A 124 -9.99 -6.88 -7.43
CA PHE A 124 -8.94 -7.66 -8.08
C PHE A 124 -9.49 -8.88 -8.82
N GLU A 125 -10.44 -9.59 -8.19
CA GLU A 125 -11.10 -10.79 -8.71
C GLU A 125 -12.22 -10.48 -9.72
N GLY A 126 -12.62 -9.20 -9.86
CA GLY A 126 -13.68 -8.77 -10.78
C GLY A 126 -15.08 -9.10 -10.29
N LEU A 127 -15.31 -9.08 -8.98
CA LEU A 127 -16.59 -9.35 -8.32
C LEU A 127 -17.44 -8.08 -8.09
N CYS A 128 -16.93 -6.91 -8.51
CA CYS A 128 -17.56 -5.59 -8.37
C CYS A 128 -18.17 -5.07 -9.68
#